data_AF-A0A379FY33-F1
#
_entry.id   AF-A0A379FY33-F1
#
_cell.length_a   1.000
_cell.length_b   1.000
_cell.length_c   1.000
_cell.angle_alpha   90.00
_cell.angle_beta   90.00
_cell.angle_gamma   90.00
#
_symmetry.space_group_name_H-M   'P 1'
#
loop_
_entity.id
_entity.type
_entity.pdbx_description
1 polymer ?
#
loop_
_entity_poly.entity_id
_entity_poly.type
_entity_poly.pdbx_seq_one_letter_code
_entity_poly.pdbx_strand_id
1 'polypeptide(L)'
;MSKVLDFTTLPLTYTADMVFPYPWNKPKDNDYYKSDIERPLTREQIVQGQAILSDIQTLPRVLRYRYQKHYDNLLKESGLRKAYDFLYYRFHQQIWQRLLVINARYEIETKALLTISTRLSPDVSQYNRLFDLNDKSVKKLAEIIAVGFSNLYEIYCDKFTEQNNGEREVIYQDSIQTEIYARLAELVKGLHVAPLHYKAYCRVLKNRKKGKGKQNLEIRKVIAAVQRLVNADFWCRKLKAHRTQWLEALMIANMDVCQNRNPYASKQAIRAVQAQRLSNMQYLQGMDIQDVETGERFDLFDKVMASVSNPEIRRMELMAQMAGIERVAKERGDIGMFITMTCPSKYHPTKLRKRKKDVIAVLNSKWKNEAYTPKDGQQYLVKVWSRIRSAFNDNNINVYGVRGCRTAS
;
A
#
# COMPACT_ATOMS: atom_id res chain seq x y z
N MET A 1 -68.45 1.91 34.84
CA MET A 1 -68.18 2.50 33.50
C MET A 1 -66.79 2.08 33.08
N SER A 2 -66.66 1.15 32.13
CA SER A 2 -65.34 0.74 31.61
C SER A 2 -64.79 1.86 30.73
N LYS A 3 -63.60 2.39 31.09
CA LYS A 3 -62.89 3.34 30.23
C LYS A 3 -62.28 2.55 29.08
N VAL A 4 -62.74 2.82 27.86
CA VAL A 4 -62.08 2.39 26.63
C VAL A 4 -60.73 3.09 26.58
N LEU A 5 -59.65 2.32 26.54
CA LEU A 5 -58.29 2.84 26.39
C LEU A 5 -58.06 3.14 24.90
N ASP A 6 -57.94 4.43 24.59
CA ASP A 6 -57.62 4.91 23.26
C ASP A 6 -56.11 4.90 23.03
N PHE A 7 -55.64 3.90 22.28
CA PHE A 7 -54.22 3.71 21.94
C PHE A 7 -53.70 4.70 20.88
N THR A 8 -54.54 5.61 20.36
CA THR A 8 -54.07 6.68 19.46
C THR A 8 -53.50 7.89 20.21
N THR A 9 -53.74 7.97 21.52
CA THR A 9 -53.09 8.96 22.39
C THR A 9 -51.70 8.46 22.81
N LEU A 10 -50.66 9.22 22.46
CA LEU A 10 -49.31 8.97 22.96
C LEU A 10 -49.32 9.03 24.50
N PRO A 11 -48.60 8.15 25.21
CA PRO A 11 -48.56 8.16 26.67
C PRO A 11 -48.11 9.54 27.18
N LEU A 12 -48.68 9.98 28.30
CA LEU A 12 -48.33 11.24 28.98
C LEU A 12 -46.81 11.35 29.11
N THR A 13 -46.23 12.33 28.42
CA THR A 13 -44.79 12.64 28.52
C THR A 13 -44.59 13.63 29.65
N TYR A 14 -43.70 13.31 30.59
CA TYR A 14 -43.37 14.19 31.70
C TYR A 14 -42.63 15.43 31.18
N THR A 15 -43.13 16.63 31.49
CA THR A 15 -42.40 17.88 31.22
C THR A 15 -41.40 18.16 32.34
N ALA A 16 -40.34 18.93 32.06
CA ALA A 16 -39.33 19.29 33.06
C ALA A 16 -39.94 20.00 34.28
N ASP A 17 -41.09 20.64 34.08
CA ASP A 17 -41.79 21.48 35.06
C ASP A 17 -42.92 20.73 35.79
N MET A 18 -43.05 19.42 35.55
CA MET A 18 -44.13 18.62 36.11
C MET A 18 -43.92 18.39 37.62
N VAL A 19 -44.90 18.81 38.41
CA VAL A 19 -44.89 18.64 39.87
C VAL A 19 -45.43 17.25 40.21
N PHE A 20 -44.60 16.43 40.85
CA PHE A 20 -44.98 15.08 41.29
C PHE A 20 -45.52 15.13 42.73
N PRO A 21 -46.68 14.49 43.01
CA PRO A 21 -47.26 14.46 44.37
C PRO A 21 -46.35 13.85 45.43
N TYR A 22 -45.47 12.91 45.03
CA TYR A 22 -44.55 12.22 45.94
C TYR A 22 -43.17 12.03 45.32
N PRO A 23 -42.08 12.03 46.12
CA PRO A 23 -40.70 11.92 45.62
C PRO A 23 -40.39 10.62 44.87
N TRP A 24 -41.05 9.51 45.22
CA TRP A 24 -40.86 8.21 44.55
C TRP A 24 -41.62 8.06 43.23
N ASN A 25 -42.53 9.00 42.92
CA ASN A 25 -43.18 9.09 41.61
C ASN A 25 -42.29 9.80 40.58
N LYS A 26 -41.24 10.49 41.02
CA LYS A 26 -40.24 11.08 40.14
C LYS A 26 -39.39 9.94 39.54
N PRO A 27 -39.22 9.88 38.20
CA PRO A 27 -38.39 8.87 37.57
C PRO A 27 -36.98 8.88 38.17
N LYS A 28 -36.45 7.69 38.52
CA LYS A 28 -35.13 7.55 39.15
C LYS A 28 -33.98 7.81 38.19
N ASP A 29 -34.23 7.70 36.88
CA ASP A 29 -33.31 8.00 35.79
C ASP A 29 -34.08 8.69 34.65
N ASN A 30 -33.33 9.42 33.81
CA ASN A 30 -33.79 10.31 32.73
C ASN A 30 -34.56 9.62 31.57
N ASP A 31 -35.05 8.40 31.76
CA ASP A 31 -35.55 7.46 30.73
C ASP A 31 -36.95 7.79 30.16
N TYR A 32 -37.54 8.93 30.53
CA TYR A 32 -38.90 9.31 30.12
C TYR A 32 -39.06 10.78 29.70
N TYR A 33 -37.98 11.53 29.55
CA TYR A 33 -38.05 12.82 28.89
C TYR A 33 -38.08 12.61 27.37
N LYS A 34 -38.50 13.63 26.62
CA LYS A 34 -38.56 13.70 25.12
C LYS A 34 -37.29 13.23 24.36
N SER A 35 -36.24 12.81 25.07
CA SER A 35 -34.97 12.26 24.60
C SER A 35 -35.01 10.79 24.16
N ASP A 36 -35.96 9.97 24.64
CA ASP A 36 -35.95 8.52 24.37
C ASP A 36 -36.70 8.09 23.11
N ILE A 37 -37.43 9.02 22.48
CA ILE A 37 -37.87 8.84 21.10
C ILE A 37 -36.66 9.18 20.23
N GLU A 38 -35.91 8.16 19.79
CA GLU A 38 -34.83 8.35 18.82
C GLU A 38 -35.37 9.16 17.64
N ARG A 39 -34.93 10.42 17.52
CA ARG A 39 -35.40 11.30 16.45
C ARG A 39 -35.10 10.65 15.10
N PRO A 40 -36.11 10.53 14.22
CA PRO A 40 -35.89 9.99 12.89
C PRO A 40 -34.84 10.82 12.16
N LEU A 41 -34.07 10.17 11.29
CA LEU A 41 -33.08 10.86 10.46
C LEU A 41 -33.78 11.89 9.57
N THR A 42 -33.15 13.05 9.40
CA THR A 42 -33.63 14.03 8.42
C THR A 42 -33.41 13.51 7.00
N ARG A 43 -34.15 14.05 6.02
CA ARG A 43 -33.96 13.71 4.60
C ARG A 43 -32.50 13.87 4.15
N GLU A 44 -31.85 14.95 4.60
CA GLU A 44 -30.44 15.21 4.30
C GLU A 44 -29.51 14.13 4.87
N GLN A 45 -29.75 13.68 6.10
CA GLN A 45 -28.97 12.60 6.71
C GLN A 45 -29.16 11.27 5.97
N ILE A 46 -30.36 10.99 5.49
CA ILE A 46 -30.63 9.80 4.67
C ILE A 46 -29.84 9.86 3.35
N VAL A 47 -29.89 10.99 2.65
CA VAL A 47 -29.13 11.20 1.40
C VAL A 47 -27.63 11.08 1.65
N GLN A 48 -27.13 11.67 2.74
CA GLN A 48 -25.73 11.56 3.12
C GLN A 48 -25.33 10.12 3.45
N GLY A 49 -26.19 9.38 4.17
CA GLY A 49 -25.96 7.97 4.45
C GLY A 49 -25.85 7.13 3.17
N GLN A 50 -26.72 7.39 2.19
CA GLN A 50 -26.67 6.74 0.88
C GLN A 50 -25.38 7.07 0.11
N ALA A 51 -24.94 8.34 0.15
CA ALA A 51 -23.67 8.73 -0.46
C ALA A 51 -22.48 7.99 0.17
N ILE A 52 -22.44 7.90 1.51
CA ILE A 52 -21.38 7.15 2.23
C ILE A 52 -21.44 5.65 1.89
N LEU A 53 -22.62 5.07 1.71
CA LEU A 53 -22.75 3.68 1.27
C LEU A 53 -22.22 3.49 -0.17
N SER A 54 -22.43 4.46 -1.06
CA SER A 54 -21.83 4.47 -2.40
C SER A 54 -20.29 4.53 -2.32
N ASP A 55 -19.75 5.37 -1.46
CA ASP A 55 -18.32 5.45 -1.18
C ASP A 55 -17.75 4.09 -0.72
N ILE A 56 -18.46 3.39 0.18
CA ILE A 56 -18.08 2.04 0.62
C ILE A 56 -18.05 1.03 -0.55
N GLN A 57 -18.88 1.20 -1.58
CA GLN A 57 -18.85 0.33 -2.76
C GLN A 57 -17.54 0.42 -3.54
N THR A 58 -16.88 1.59 -3.49
CA THR A 58 -15.60 1.81 -4.16
C THR A 58 -14.44 1.11 -3.45
N LEU A 59 -14.60 0.71 -2.20
CA LEU A 59 -13.53 0.06 -1.43
C LEU A 59 -13.19 -1.35 -1.95
N PRO A 60 -11.97 -1.86 -1.67
CA PRO A 60 -11.64 -3.25 -1.90
C PRO A 60 -12.65 -4.19 -1.27
N ARG A 61 -12.94 -5.31 -1.94
CA ARG A 61 -13.92 -6.32 -1.49
C ARG A 61 -13.83 -6.66 0.00
N VAL A 62 -12.61 -6.80 0.54
CA VAL A 62 -12.36 -7.14 1.95
C VAL A 62 -12.83 -6.06 2.93
N LEU A 63 -12.66 -4.78 2.58
CA LEU A 63 -13.10 -3.66 3.39
C LEU A 63 -14.60 -3.42 3.22
N ARG A 64 -15.06 -3.37 1.97
CA ARG A 64 -16.47 -3.21 1.60
C ARG A 64 -17.38 -4.21 2.31
N TYR A 65 -17.08 -5.51 2.22
CA TYR A 65 -17.86 -6.55 2.89
C TYR A 65 -17.95 -6.34 4.41
N ARG A 66 -16.85 -5.92 5.04
CA ARG A 66 -16.78 -5.74 6.49
C ARG A 66 -17.63 -4.55 6.95
N TYR A 67 -17.55 -3.44 6.22
CA TYR A 67 -18.31 -2.23 6.51
C TYR A 67 -19.80 -2.43 6.26
N GLN A 68 -20.17 -3.06 5.15
CA GLN A 68 -21.56 -3.42 4.83
C GLN A 68 -22.14 -4.36 5.89
N LYS A 69 -21.45 -5.46 6.19
CA LYS A 69 -21.92 -6.41 7.20
C LYS A 69 -22.12 -5.75 8.57
N HIS A 70 -21.22 -4.86 8.98
CA HIS A 70 -21.38 -4.16 10.25
C HIS A 70 -22.55 -3.18 10.24
N TYR A 71 -22.73 -2.45 9.13
CA TYR A 71 -23.87 -1.58 8.92
C TYR A 71 -25.19 -2.35 8.96
N ASP A 72 -25.29 -3.48 8.24
CA ASP A 72 -26.49 -4.32 8.20
C ASP A 72 -26.84 -4.90 9.57
N ASN A 73 -25.82 -5.29 10.35
CA ASN A 73 -26.02 -5.76 11.72
C ASN A 73 -26.52 -4.65 12.63
N LEU A 74 -25.93 -3.44 12.58
CA LEU A 74 -26.40 -2.29 13.35
C LEU A 74 -27.83 -1.89 12.97
N LEU A 75 -28.15 -1.95 11.69
CA LEU A 75 -29.50 -1.64 11.21
C LEU A 75 -30.53 -2.62 11.79
N LYS A 76 -30.19 -3.91 11.89
CA LYS A 76 -31.06 -4.96 12.47
C LYS A 76 -31.18 -4.87 13.99
N GLU A 77 -30.06 -4.68 14.70
CA GLU A 77 -30.00 -4.76 16.16
C GLU A 77 -30.37 -3.44 16.85
N SER A 78 -30.05 -2.32 16.21
CA SER A 78 -29.97 -1.00 16.84
C SER A 78 -30.70 0.10 16.05
N GLY A 79 -31.27 -0.22 14.88
CA GLY A 79 -32.04 0.70 14.07
C GLY A 79 -31.20 1.63 13.19
N LEU A 80 -31.91 2.38 12.33
CA LEU A 80 -31.32 3.21 11.27
C LEU A 80 -30.45 4.35 11.80
N ARG A 81 -30.82 4.95 12.94
CA ARG A 81 -30.09 6.09 13.52
C ARG A 81 -28.66 5.71 13.91
N LYS A 82 -28.51 4.64 14.70
CA LYS A 82 -27.19 4.13 15.11
C LYS A 82 -26.37 3.63 13.92
N ALA A 83 -27.02 3.02 12.93
CA ALA A 83 -26.36 2.62 11.70
C ALA A 83 -25.79 3.84 10.93
N TYR A 84 -26.55 4.94 10.83
CA TYR A 84 -26.08 6.21 10.25
C TYR A 84 -24.96 6.85 11.08
N ASP A 85 -25.08 6.88 12.41
CA ASP A 85 -24.04 7.45 13.28
C ASP A 85 -22.69 6.72 13.12
N PHE A 86 -22.73 5.40 12.91
CA PHE A 86 -21.56 4.63 12.52
C PHE A 86 -20.98 5.10 11.16
N LEU A 87 -21.81 5.16 10.12
CA LEU A 87 -21.37 5.58 8.78
C LEU A 87 -20.71 6.95 8.81
N TYR A 88 -21.34 7.92 9.49
CA TYR A 88 -20.86 9.29 9.50
C TYR A 88 -19.66 9.50 10.45
N TYR A 89 -19.83 9.21 11.75
CA TYR A 89 -18.81 9.57 12.74
C TYR A 89 -17.65 8.58 12.79
N ARG A 90 -17.90 7.28 12.59
CA ARG A 90 -16.85 6.26 12.70
C ARG A 90 -16.17 5.99 11.37
N PHE A 91 -16.93 5.84 10.29
CA PHE A 91 -16.34 5.55 8.99
C PHE A 91 -15.93 6.83 8.26
N HIS A 92 -16.88 7.72 7.94
CA HIS A 92 -16.62 8.85 7.07
C HIS A 92 -15.67 9.90 7.68
N GLN A 93 -15.89 10.34 8.93
CA GLN A 93 -15.03 11.34 9.55
C GLN A 93 -13.62 10.83 9.91
N GLN A 94 -13.49 9.57 10.34
CA GLN A 94 -12.24 9.05 10.89
C GLN A 94 -11.40 8.24 9.89
N ILE A 95 -12.05 7.43 9.05
CA ILE A 95 -11.37 6.45 8.19
C ILE A 95 -11.37 6.89 6.72
N TRP A 96 -12.50 7.36 6.19
CA TRP A 96 -12.66 7.63 4.74
C TRP A 96 -11.58 8.56 4.18
N GLN A 97 -11.32 9.68 4.85
CA GLN A 97 -10.28 10.63 4.43
C GLN A 97 -8.88 10.00 4.35
N ARG A 98 -8.57 9.03 5.23
CA ARG A 98 -7.30 8.30 5.19
C ARG A 98 -7.22 7.38 3.97
N LEU A 99 -8.34 6.73 3.65
CA LEU A 99 -8.43 5.84 2.48
C LEU A 99 -8.32 6.64 1.18
N LEU A 100 -8.93 7.83 1.10
CA LEU A 100 -8.81 8.73 -0.06
C LEU A 100 -7.37 9.13 -0.33
N VAL A 101 -6.61 9.54 0.69
CA VAL A 101 -5.20 9.93 0.51
C VAL A 101 -4.34 8.73 0.06
N ILE A 102 -4.63 7.52 0.56
CA ILE A 102 -3.98 6.31 0.07
C ILE A 102 -4.35 6.02 -1.39
N ASN A 103 -5.63 6.03 -1.73
CA ASN A 103 -6.08 5.77 -3.10
C ASN A 103 -5.45 6.75 -4.09
N ALA A 104 -5.44 8.05 -3.79
CA ALA A 104 -4.80 9.07 -4.62
C ALA A 104 -3.30 8.82 -4.88
N ARG A 105 -2.61 8.10 -3.98
CA ARG A 105 -1.20 7.75 -4.14
C ARG A 105 -0.97 6.57 -5.10
N TYR A 106 -1.89 5.61 -5.14
CA TYR A 106 -1.73 4.35 -5.90
C TYR A 106 -2.54 4.33 -7.20
N GLU A 107 -3.64 5.08 -7.28
CA GLU A 107 -4.43 5.23 -8.50
C GLU A 107 -3.62 5.98 -9.56
N ILE A 108 -3.92 5.67 -10.82
CA ILE A 108 -3.50 6.49 -11.94
C ILE A 108 -4.43 7.71 -11.98
N GLU A 109 -3.83 8.89 -12.03
CA GLU A 109 -4.54 10.15 -12.22
C GLU A 109 -5.42 10.10 -13.47
N THR A 110 -6.65 10.63 -13.41
CA THR A 110 -7.65 10.54 -14.48
C THR A 110 -7.12 10.92 -15.87
N LYS A 111 -6.33 12.01 -15.96
CA LYS A 111 -5.72 12.46 -17.23
C LYS A 111 -4.68 11.46 -17.75
N ALA A 112 -3.83 10.94 -16.86
CA ALA A 112 -2.85 9.93 -17.21
C ALA A 112 -3.54 8.62 -17.61
N LEU A 113 -4.61 8.23 -16.91
CA LEU A 113 -5.38 7.03 -17.22
C LEU A 113 -6.00 7.13 -18.61
N LEU A 114 -6.64 8.26 -18.94
CA LEU A 114 -7.20 8.50 -20.27
C LEU A 114 -6.12 8.48 -21.36
N THR A 115 -4.97 9.08 -21.10
CA THR A 115 -3.84 9.07 -22.05
C THR A 115 -3.34 7.65 -22.27
N ILE A 116 -3.19 6.85 -21.21
CA ILE A 116 -2.67 5.48 -21.32
C ILE A 116 -3.73 4.56 -21.95
N SER A 117 -5.00 4.72 -21.60
CA SER A 117 -6.08 3.87 -22.12
C SER A 117 -6.31 4.10 -23.62
N THR A 118 -6.17 5.35 -24.09
CA THR A 118 -6.26 5.67 -25.52
C THR A 118 -5.05 5.22 -26.31
N ARG A 119 -3.86 5.22 -25.69
CA ARG A 119 -2.59 4.88 -26.35
C ARG A 119 -2.29 3.38 -26.36
N LEU A 120 -2.65 2.65 -25.31
CA LEU A 120 -2.39 1.22 -25.16
C LEU A 120 -3.65 0.38 -25.40
N SER A 121 -4.64 0.50 -24.52
CA SER A 121 -5.91 -0.23 -24.60
C SER A 121 -6.93 0.31 -23.58
N PRO A 122 -8.24 0.36 -23.90
CA PRO A 122 -9.29 0.75 -22.96
C PRO A 122 -9.31 -0.09 -21.66
N ASP A 123 -8.89 -1.35 -21.73
CA ASP A 123 -8.86 -2.27 -20.59
C ASP A 123 -7.89 -1.84 -19.49
N VAL A 124 -6.94 -0.94 -19.77
CA VAL A 124 -6.04 -0.36 -18.76
C VAL A 124 -6.81 0.41 -17.68
N SER A 125 -8.05 0.83 -17.95
CA SER A 125 -8.96 1.40 -16.94
C SER A 125 -9.13 0.52 -15.69
N GLN A 126 -8.96 -0.81 -15.83
CA GLN A 126 -9.02 -1.75 -14.70
C GLN A 126 -7.87 -1.57 -13.70
N TYR A 127 -6.80 -0.83 -14.04
CA TYR A 127 -5.67 -0.58 -13.16
C TYR A 127 -6.11 0.04 -11.82
N ASN A 128 -7.02 1.02 -11.85
CA ASN A 128 -7.52 1.66 -10.62
C ASN A 128 -8.43 0.74 -9.78
N ARG A 129 -8.69 -0.49 -10.25
CA ARG A 129 -9.37 -1.56 -9.51
C ARG A 129 -8.46 -2.76 -9.24
N LEU A 130 -7.13 -2.60 -9.34
CA LEU A 130 -6.13 -3.66 -9.14
C LEU A 130 -6.37 -4.49 -7.88
N PHE A 131 -6.79 -3.86 -6.78
CA PHE A 131 -7.06 -4.52 -5.51
C PHE A 131 -8.23 -5.53 -5.54
N ASP A 132 -9.14 -5.43 -6.51
CA ASP A 132 -10.25 -6.36 -6.70
C ASP A 132 -9.93 -7.45 -7.74
N LEU A 133 -8.85 -7.29 -8.51
CA LEU A 133 -8.46 -8.26 -9.54
C LEU A 133 -7.82 -9.51 -8.93
N ASN A 134 -8.26 -10.68 -9.38
CA ASN A 134 -7.61 -11.95 -9.10
C ASN A 134 -6.31 -12.10 -9.93
N ASP A 135 -5.51 -13.11 -9.63
CA ASP A 135 -4.20 -13.31 -10.29
C ASP A 135 -4.30 -13.55 -11.80
N LYS A 136 -5.36 -14.20 -12.28
CA LYS A 136 -5.61 -14.42 -13.71
C LYS A 136 -5.93 -13.10 -14.42
N SER A 137 -6.78 -12.26 -13.83
CA SER A 137 -7.10 -10.93 -14.35
C SER A 137 -5.89 -9.99 -14.34
N VAL A 138 -5.04 -10.06 -13.29
CA VAL A 138 -3.78 -9.31 -13.26
C VAL A 138 -2.83 -9.76 -14.37
N LYS A 139 -2.74 -11.07 -14.64
CA LYS A 139 -1.93 -11.58 -15.75
C LYS A 139 -2.46 -11.10 -17.11
N LYS A 140 -3.78 -11.16 -17.34
CA LYS A 140 -4.40 -10.64 -18.57
C LYS A 140 -4.13 -9.13 -18.75
N LEU A 141 -4.27 -8.34 -17.68
CA LEU A 141 -3.95 -6.91 -17.74
C LEU A 141 -2.46 -6.67 -18.05
N ALA A 142 -1.55 -7.48 -17.51
CA ALA A 142 -0.13 -7.41 -17.82
C ALA A 142 0.18 -7.71 -19.30
N GLU A 143 -0.48 -8.72 -19.87
CA GLU A 143 -0.38 -9.06 -21.29
C GLU A 143 -0.89 -7.91 -22.18
N ILE A 144 -2.04 -7.32 -21.85
CA ILE A 144 -2.59 -6.17 -22.57
C ILE A 144 -1.63 -4.98 -22.55
N ILE A 145 -1.06 -4.66 -21.38
CA ILE A 145 -0.08 -3.56 -21.27
C ILE A 145 1.17 -3.86 -22.11
N ALA A 146 1.67 -5.09 -22.06
CA ALA A 146 2.86 -5.50 -22.81
C ALA A 146 2.65 -5.39 -24.34
N VAL A 147 1.53 -5.91 -24.85
CA VAL A 147 1.14 -5.80 -26.27
C VAL A 147 0.96 -4.34 -26.65
N GLY A 148 0.28 -3.55 -25.82
CA GLY A 148 0.11 -2.12 -26.06
C GLY A 148 1.45 -1.38 -26.21
N PHE A 149 2.44 -1.71 -25.37
CA PHE A 149 3.77 -1.11 -25.49
C PHE A 149 4.53 -1.57 -26.72
N SER A 150 4.34 -2.82 -27.17
CA SER A 150 4.91 -3.32 -28.44
C SER A 150 4.36 -2.53 -29.62
N ASN A 151 3.04 -2.46 -29.74
CA ASN A 151 2.35 -1.74 -30.82
C ASN A 151 2.73 -0.25 -30.83
N LEU A 152 2.83 0.36 -29.65
CA LEU A 152 3.16 1.77 -29.53
C LEU A 152 4.62 2.07 -29.89
N TYR A 153 5.54 1.13 -29.64
CA TYR A 153 6.92 1.21 -30.13
C TYR A 153 6.97 1.14 -31.66
N GLU A 154 6.25 0.20 -32.26
CA GLU A 154 6.13 0.05 -33.73
C GLU A 154 5.57 1.33 -34.38
N ILE A 155 4.46 1.86 -33.86
CA ILE A 155 3.86 3.12 -34.33
C ILE A 155 4.86 4.29 -34.29
N TYR A 156 5.72 4.34 -33.28
CA TYR A 156 6.75 5.39 -33.25
C TYR A 156 7.85 5.16 -34.28
N CYS A 157 8.27 3.91 -34.50
CA CYS A 157 9.23 3.59 -35.55
C CYS A 157 8.68 3.96 -36.94
N ASP A 158 7.42 3.66 -37.22
CA ASP A 158 6.75 4.00 -38.49
C ASP A 158 6.71 5.51 -38.70
N LYS A 159 6.29 6.27 -37.68
CA LYS A 159 6.25 7.74 -37.73
C LYS A 159 7.59 8.38 -38.02
N PHE A 160 8.67 7.87 -37.41
CA PHE A 160 10.01 8.39 -37.69
C PHE A 160 10.49 7.98 -39.08
N THR A 161 10.10 6.81 -39.57
CA THR A 161 10.41 6.36 -40.93
C THR A 161 9.72 7.25 -41.97
N GLU A 162 8.43 7.56 -41.78
CA GLU A 162 7.65 8.47 -42.63
C GLU A 162 8.25 9.89 -42.66
N GLN A 163 8.69 10.40 -41.51
CA GLN A 163 9.31 11.73 -41.39
C GLN A 163 10.68 11.84 -42.08
N ASN A 164 11.35 10.70 -42.34
CA ASN A 164 12.66 10.64 -42.98
C ASN A 164 12.57 9.96 -44.36
N ASN A 165 11.51 10.26 -45.11
CA ASN A 165 11.32 9.82 -46.50
C ASN A 165 11.35 8.29 -46.72
N GLY A 166 11.01 7.50 -45.70
CA GLY A 166 11.01 6.04 -45.79
C GLY A 166 12.34 5.37 -45.42
N GLU A 167 13.36 6.12 -44.99
CA GLU A 167 14.65 5.56 -44.57
C GLU A 167 14.55 4.82 -43.23
N ARG A 168 14.59 3.48 -43.28
CA ARG A 168 14.46 2.62 -42.09
C ARG A 168 15.67 2.66 -41.16
N GLU A 169 16.87 2.92 -41.71
CA GLU A 169 18.12 2.95 -40.94
C GLU A 169 18.14 4.07 -39.87
N VAL A 170 17.30 5.10 -40.06
CA VAL A 170 17.14 6.21 -39.10
C VAL A 170 16.63 5.72 -37.74
N ILE A 171 15.87 4.62 -37.69
CA ILE A 171 15.40 4.03 -36.43
C ILE A 171 16.57 3.55 -35.56
N TYR A 172 17.70 3.16 -36.13
CA TYR A 172 18.87 2.71 -35.38
C TYR A 172 19.74 3.85 -34.85
N GLN A 173 19.38 5.11 -35.13
CA GLN A 173 20.09 6.26 -34.58
C GLN A 173 19.75 6.46 -33.10
N ASP A 174 20.79 6.69 -32.29
CA ASP A 174 20.67 6.94 -30.85
C ASP A 174 19.74 8.14 -30.53
N SER A 175 19.68 9.15 -31.41
CA SER A 175 18.81 10.32 -31.28
C SER A 175 17.33 9.93 -31.27
N ILE A 176 16.91 9.18 -32.29
CA ILE A 176 15.53 8.71 -32.50
C ILE A 176 15.16 7.73 -31.38
N GLN A 177 16.02 6.76 -31.08
CA GLN A 177 15.80 5.81 -30.00
C GLN A 177 15.65 6.49 -28.63
N THR A 178 16.42 7.55 -28.37
CA THR A 178 16.27 8.34 -27.15
C THR A 178 14.92 9.05 -27.07
N GLU A 179 14.38 9.50 -28.21
CA GLU A 179 13.07 10.16 -28.28
C GLU A 179 11.92 9.16 -28.12
N ILE A 180 12.00 8.00 -28.76
CA ILE A 180 11.06 6.89 -28.56
C ILE A 180 11.05 6.49 -27.08
N TYR A 181 12.24 6.29 -26.50
CA TYR A 181 12.38 5.98 -25.08
C TYR A 181 11.75 7.05 -24.18
N ALA A 182 11.91 8.33 -24.51
CA ALA A 182 11.33 9.43 -23.73
C ALA A 182 9.81 9.33 -23.64
N ARG A 183 9.15 9.11 -24.79
CA ARG A 183 7.69 8.99 -24.89
C ARG A 183 7.18 7.77 -24.12
N LEU A 184 7.85 6.63 -24.28
CA LEU A 184 7.54 5.40 -23.54
C LEU A 184 7.72 5.58 -22.03
N ALA A 185 8.82 6.20 -21.61
CA ALA A 185 9.16 6.40 -20.21
C ALA A 185 8.14 7.27 -19.47
N GLU A 186 7.51 8.23 -20.16
CA GLU A 186 6.43 9.04 -19.60
C GLU A 186 5.20 8.20 -19.27
N LEU A 187 4.73 7.36 -20.20
CA LEU A 187 3.60 6.46 -19.99
C LEU A 187 3.87 5.44 -18.88
N VAL A 188 5.06 4.83 -18.87
CA VAL A 188 5.47 3.85 -17.86
C VAL A 188 5.51 4.47 -16.46
N LYS A 189 5.92 5.74 -16.35
CA LYS A 189 5.84 6.49 -15.09
C LYS A 189 4.41 6.75 -14.65
N GLY A 190 3.51 7.03 -15.60
CA GLY A 190 2.07 7.15 -15.32
C GLY A 190 1.47 5.85 -14.75
N LEU A 191 2.04 4.69 -15.09
CA LEU A 191 1.70 3.39 -14.50
C LEU A 191 2.42 3.08 -13.17
N HIS A 192 2.98 4.10 -12.50
CA HIS A 192 3.74 3.96 -11.24
C HIS A 192 4.97 3.02 -11.32
N VAL A 193 5.51 2.80 -12.52
CA VAL A 193 6.71 1.98 -12.74
C VAL A 193 7.90 2.89 -13.11
N ALA A 194 9.06 2.63 -12.52
CA ALA A 194 10.29 3.29 -12.91
C ALA A 194 10.88 2.61 -14.17
N PRO A 195 11.00 3.32 -15.31
CA PRO A 195 11.58 2.76 -16.53
C PRO A 195 13.05 2.36 -16.31
N LEU A 196 13.50 1.29 -16.99
CA LEU A 196 14.90 0.89 -16.96
C LEU A 196 15.78 1.97 -17.59
N HIS A 197 16.93 2.27 -16.99
CA HIS A 197 17.85 3.36 -17.40
C HIS A 197 17.29 4.80 -17.28
N TYR A 198 16.15 5.02 -16.60
CA TYR A 198 15.57 6.36 -16.42
C TYR A 198 16.53 7.38 -15.80
N LYS A 199 17.36 6.98 -14.82
CA LYS A 199 18.38 7.88 -14.23
C LYS A 199 19.41 8.34 -15.26
N ALA A 200 19.82 7.47 -16.20
CA ALA A 200 20.75 7.83 -17.26
C ALA A 200 20.09 8.80 -18.24
N TYR A 201 18.85 8.53 -18.63
CA TYR A 201 18.04 9.45 -19.43
C TYR A 201 17.85 10.82 -18.76
N CYS A 202 17.60 10.88 -17.45
CA CYS A 202 17.53 12.16 -16.73
C CYS A 202 18.87 12.93 -16.77
N ARG A 203 20.02 12.25 -16.78
CA ARG A 203 21.33 12.92 -16.94
C ARG A 203 21.47 13.49 -18.35
N VAL A 204 21.08 12.72 -19.37
CA VAL A 204 21.04 13.19 -20.76
C VAL A 204 20.21 14.47 -20.87
N LEU A 205 18.99 14.49 -20.32
CA LEU A 205 18.14 15.69 -20.30
C LEU A 205 18.80 16.88 -19.58
N LYS A 206 19.44 16.65 -18.43
CA LYS A 206 20.15 17.71 -17.70
C LYS A 206 21.32 18.29 -18.50
N ASN A 207 22.07 17.45 -19.21
CA ASN A 207 23.21 17.88 -20.01
C ASN A 207 22.77 18.66 -21.26
N ARG A 208 21.69 18.22 -21.93
CA ARG A 208 21.06 18.96 -23.03
C ARG A 208 20.65 20.36 -22.60
N LYS A 209 20.01 20.51 -21.42
CA LYS A 209 19.64 21.82 -20.86
C LYS A 209 20.84 22.72 -20.52
N LYS A 210 22.00 22.12 -20.22
CA LYS A 210 23.25 22.85 -19.91
C LYS A 210 24.08 23.20 -21.15
N GLY A 211 23.55 23.00 -22.36
CA GLY A 211 24.27 23.26 -23.61
C GLY A 211 25.43 22.30 -23.88
N LYS A 212 25.59 21.22 -23.10
CA LYS A 212 26.64 20.21 -23.29
C LYS A 212 26.23 19.22 -24.40
N GLY A 213 26.13 19.70 -25.64
CA GLY A 213 25.90 18.91 -26.86
C GLY A 213 24.61 18.05 -26.88
N LYS A 214 24.29 17.48 -28.05
CA LYS A 214 23.21 16.49 -28.19
C LYS A 214 23.66 15.12 -27.66
N GLN A 215 23.67 14.95 -26.33
CA GLN A 215 23.86 13.61 -25.76
C GLN A 215 22.60 12.76 -25.98
N ASN A 216 22.81 11.47 -26.24
CA ASN A 216 21.75 10.49 -26.42
C ASN A 216 21.97 9.31 -25.47
N LEU A 217 20.92 8.52 -25.27
CA LEU A 217 21.05 7.22 -24.62
C LEU A 217 21.54 6.21 -25.66
N GLU A 218 22.54 5.40 -25.32
CA GLU A 218 23.01 4.31 -26.18
C GLU A 218 21.85 3.40 -26.58
N ILE A 219 21.76 3.06 -27.86
CA ILE A 219 20.71 2.18 -28.41
C ILE A 219 20.53 0.89 -27.62
N ARG A 220 21.63 0.23 -27.19
CA ARG A 220 21.56 -1.01 -26.40
C ARG A 220 20.76 -0.84 -25.09
N LYS A 221 20.87 0.33 -24.45
CA LYS A 221 20.12 0.66 -23.22
C LYS A 221 18.65 0.90 -23.54
N VAL A 222 18.33 1.50 -24.69
CA VAL A 222 16.94 1.68 -25.14
C VAL A 222 16.31 0.32 -25.44
N ILE A 223 16.97 -0.52 -26.24
CA ILE A 223 16.49 -1.88 -26.57
C ILE A 223 16.24 -2.68 -25.29
N ALA A 224 17.19 -2.69 -24.35
CA ALA A 224 17.03 -3.39 -23.08
C ALA A 224 15.84 -2.86 -22.25
N ALA A 225 15.55 -1.55 -22.32
CA ALA A 225 14.38 -0.98 -21.68
C ALA A 225 13.08 -1.41 -22.38
N VAL A 226 13.01 -1.31 -23.71
CA VAL A 226 11.84 -1.71 -24.51
C VAL A 226 11.53 -3.20 -24.33
N GLN A 227 12.55 -4.07 -24.33
CA GLN A 227 12.40 -5.50 -24.07
C GLN A 227 11.72 -5.79 -22.72
N ARG A 228 11.92 -4.96 -21.70
CA ARG A 228 11.18 -5.09 -20.43
C ARG A 228 9.73 -4.64 -20.56
N LEU A 229 9.45 -3.62 -21.37
CA LEU A 229 8.10 -3.07 -21.55
C LEU A 229 7.20 -4.01 -22.36
N VAL A 230 7.76 -4.78 -23.29
CA VAL A 230 7.01 -5.79 -24.07
C VAL A 230 6.89 -7.14 -23.35
N ASN A 231 7.52 -7.29 -22.18
CA ASN A 231 7.50 -8.53 -21.42
C ASN A 231 6.31 -8.55 -20.43
N ALA A 232 5.35 -9.46 -20.65
CA ALA A 232 4.17 -9.61 -19.81
C ALA A 232 4.50 -10.04 -18.36
N ASP A 233 5.50 -10.90 -18.14
CA ASP A 233 5.90 -11.35 -16.81
C ASP A 233 6.53 -10.22 -15.98
N PHE A 234 7.21 -9.28 -16.63
CA PHE A 234 7.67 -8.05 -15.98
C PHE A 234 6.49 -7.26 -15.43
N TRP A 235 5.47 -7.00 -16.26
CA TRP A 235 4.27 -6.28 -15.83
C TRP A 235 3.48 -7.03 -14.76
N CYS A 236 3.31 -8.35 -14.91
CA CYS A 236 2.61 -9.17 -13.93
C CYS A 236 3.25 -9.04 -12.54
N ARG A 237 4.58 -9.12 -12.45
CA ARG A 237 5.31 -8.91 -11.18
C ARG A 237 5.13 -7.50 -10.63
N LYS A 238 5.15 -6.46 -11.48
CA LYS A 238 4.95 -5.07 -11.06
C LYS A 238 3.53 -4.81 -10.55
N LEU A 239 2.52 -5.27 -11.29
CA LEU A 239 1.12 -5.13 -10.92
C LEU A 239 0.78 -5.90 -9.64
N LYS A 240 1.28 -7.13 -9.48
CA LYS A 240 1.12 -7.90 -8.23
C LYS A 240 1.74 -7.17 -7.04
N ALA A 241 2.98 -6.68 -7.18
CA ALA A 241 3.65 -5.93 -6.12
C ALA A 241 2.89 -4.63 -5.78
N HIS A 242 2.41 -3.91 -6.80
CA HIS A 242 1.62 -2.68 -6.63
C HIS A 242 0.30 -2.97 -5.90
N ARG A 243 -0.46 -3.97 -6.34
CA ARG A 243 -1.69 -4.44 -5.71
C ARG A 243 -1.49 -4.79 -4.24
N THR A 244 -0.45 -5.55 -3.91
CA THR A 244 -0.16 -5.95 -2.53
C THR A 244 0.20 -4.75 -1.66
N GLN A 245 1.03 -3.82 -2.16
CA GLN A 245 1.40 -2.61 -1.44
C GLN A 245 0.20 -1.69 -1.20
N TRP A 246 -0.67 -1.54 -2.19
CA TRP A 246 -1.87 -0.73 -2.09
C TRP A 246 -2.85 -1.32 -1.07
N LEU A 247 -3.15 -2.62 -1.17
CA LEU A 247 -4.01 -3.30 -0.19
C LEU A 247 -3.46 -3.17 1.23
N GLU A 248 -2.16 -3.38 1.43
CA GLU A 248 -1.57 -3.24 2.76
C GLU A 248 -1.67 -1.81 3.29
N ALA A 249 -1.42 -0.80 2.44
CA ALA A 249 -1.55 0.60 2.82
C ALA A 249 -3.00 0.97 3.22
N LEU A 250 -3.99 0.42 2.53
CA LEU A 250 -5.41 0.58 2.90
C LEU A 250 -5.72 -0.10 4.23
N MET A 251 -5.19 -1.29 4.48
CA MET A 251 -5.37 -1.99 5.77
C MET A 251 -4.73 -1.21 6.94
N ILE A 252 -3.54 -0.65 6.73
CA ILE A 252 -2.88 0.24 7.71
C ILE A 252 -3.74 1.49 7.99
N ALA A 253 -4.24 2.14 6.93
CA ALA A 253 -5.14 3.30 7.05
C ALA A 253 -6.47 2.95 7.74
N ASN A 254 -6.89 1.69 7.67
CA ASN A 254 -8.10 1.17 8.29
C ASN A 254 -7.90 0.67 9.74
N MET A 255 -6.72 0.85 10.33
CA MET A 255 -6.33 0.29 11.65
C MET A 255 -6.33 -1.25 11.73
N ASP A 256 -6.21 -1.94 10.60
CA ASP A 256 -6.02 -3.39 10.61
C ASP A 256 -4.61 -3.82 11.01
N VAL A 257 -3.66 -2.87 10.94
CA VAL A 257 -2.29 -3.02 11.41
C VAL A 257 -2.09 -2.05 12.57
N CYS A 258 -2.11 -2.60 13.78
CA CYS A 258 -1.94 -1.85 15.03
C CYS A 258 -1.63 -2.83 16.19
N GLN A 259 -1.11 -2.28 17.30
CA GLN A 259 -0.71 -3.04 18.48
C GLN A 259 -1.81 -4.00 19.00
N ASN A 260 -3.07 -3.57 19.01
CA ASN A 260 -4.19 -4.36 19.53
C ASN A 260 -4.74 -5.40 18.53
N ARG A 261 -4.24 -5.42 17.29
CA ARG A 261 -4.66 -6.38 16.25
C ARG A 261 -3.45 -7.14 15.72
N ASN A 262 -2.86 -6.68 14.62
CA ASN A 262 -1.60 -7.22 14.10
C ASN A 262 -0.57 -6.07 14.05
N PRO A 263 0.52 -6.11 14.83
CA PRO A 263 1.46 -4.97 14.91
C PRO A 263 2.30 -4.71 13.64
N TYR A 264 2.53 -5.75 12.82
CA TYR A 264 3.55 -5.69 11.76
C TYR A 264 2.97 -5.68 10.34
N ALA A 265 1.90 -6.44 10.11
CA ALA A 265 1.29 -6.55 8.79
C ALA A 265 -0.18 -6.97 8.94
N SER A 266 -0.99 -6.69 7.92
CA SER A 266 -2.37 -7.15 7.91
C SER A 266 -2.45 -8.69 7.88
N LYS A 267 -3.55 -9.24 8.41
CA LYS A 267 -3.82 -10.68 8.38
C LYS A 267 -3.82 -11.23 6.94
N GLN A 268 -4.22 -10.41 5.96
CA GLN A 268 -4.19 -10.79 4.55
C GLN A 268 -2.76 -10.91 4.02
N ALA A 269 -1.89 -9.94 4.32
CA ALA A 269 -0.48 -9.99 3.94
C ALA A 269 0.25 -11.19 4.58
N ILE A 270 0.00 -11.47 5.87
CA ILE A 270 0.57 -12.63 6.55
C ILE A 270 0.18 -13.94 5.86
N ARG A 271 -1.12 -14.11 5.56
CA ARG A 271 -1.62 -15.30 4.86
C ARG A 271 -1.03 -15.43 3.45
N ALA A 272 -0.89 -14.33 2.72
CA ALA A 272 -0.28 -14.34 1.38
C ALA A 272 1.18 -14.80 1.42
N VAL A 273 1.96 -14.32 2.41
CA VAL A 273 3.35 -14.76 2.60
C VAL A 273 3.42 -16.23 3.00
N GLN A 274 2.53 -16.70 3.89
CA GLN A 274 2.46 -18.11 4.27
C GLN A 274 2.12 -19.01 3.07
N ALA A 275 1.12 -18.64 2.26
CA ALA A 275 0.75 -19.38 1.06
C ALA A 275 1.90 -19.43 0.05
N GLN A 276 2.62 -18.32 -0.15
CA GLN A 276 3.79 -18.29 -1.03
C GLN A 276 4.91 -19.19 -0.51
N ARG A 277 5.20 -19.18 0.79
CA ARG A 277 6.21 -20.05 1.40
C ARG A 277 5.85 -21.52 1.26
N LEU A 278 4.58 -21.87 1.48
CA LEU A 278 4.08 -23.23 1.32
C LEU A 278 4.22 -23.70 -0.13
N SER A 279 3.80 -22.88 -1.09
CA SER A 279 3.92 -23.20 -2.52
C SER A 279 5.39 -23.36 -2.95
N ASN A 280 6.28 -22.49 -2.48
CA ASN A 280 7.72 -22.62 -2.75
C ASN A 280 8.30 -23.89 -2.13
N MET A 281 7.87 -24.26 -0.91
CA MET A 281 8.31 -25.47 -0.24
C MET A 281 7.87 -26.72 -1.00
N GLN A 282 6.60 -26.78 -1.41
CA GLN A 282 6.06 -27.87 -2.23
C GLN A 282 6.80 -27.99 -3.57
N TYR A 283 7.14 -26.85 -4.18
CA TYR A 283 7.95 -26.84 -5.40
C TYR A 283 9.34 -27.43 -5.16
N LEU A 284 10.04 -27.02 -4.10
CA LEU A 284 11.39 -27.52 -3.79
C LEU A 284 11.39 -29.02 -3.47
N GLN A 285 10.39 -29.51 -2.73
CA GLN A 285 10.25 -30.94 -2.40
C GLN A 285 10.00 -31.83 -3.61
N GLY A 286 9.54 -31.27 -4.73
CA GLY A 286 9.30 -32.02 -5.96
C GLY A 286 10.48 -31.99 -6.93
N MET A 287 11.61 -31.37 -6.58
CA MET A 287 12.73 -31.13 -7.49
C MET A 287 14.00 -31.80 -6.97
N ASP A 288 14.75 -32.44 -7.87
CA ASP A 288 16.07 -32.97 -7.60
C ASP A 288 17.14 -32.15 -8.33
N ILE A 289 18.33 -32.05 -7.74
CA ILE A 289 19.53 -31.56 -8.41
C ILE A 289 20.26 -32.76 -8.99
N GLN A 290 20.57 -32.73 -10.28
CA GLN A 290 21.43 -33.72 -10.92
C GLN A 290 22.78 -33.09 -11.27
N ASP A 291 23.87 -33.74 -10.88
CA ASP A 291 25.20 -33.43 -11.40
C ASP A 291 25.32 -33.94 -12.85
N VAL A 292 25.72 -33.05 -13.75
CA VAL A 292 25.81 -33.33 -15.19
C VAL A 292 26.98 -34.27 -15.52
N GLU A 293 28.04 -34.26 -14.72
CA GLU A 293 29.24 -35.05 -14.97
C GLU A 293 29.19 -36.44 -14.32
N THR A 294 28.75 -36.52 -13.07
CA THR A 294 28.70 -37.77 -12.29
C THR A 294 27.35 -38.48 -12.39
N GLY A 295 26.29 -37.77 -12.76
CA GLY A 295 24.92 -38.29 -12.79
C GLY A 295 24.26 -38.43 -11.42
N GLU A 296 24.96 -38.09 -10.33
CA GLU A 296 24.45 -38.15 -8.97
C GLU A 296 23.23 -37.22 -8.78
N ARG A 297 22.24 -37.69 -8.02
CA ARG A 297 21.02 -36.93 -7.70
C ARG A 297 20.97 -36.62 -6.22
N PHE A 298 20.70 -35.36 -5.91
CA PHE A 298 20.50 -34.87 -4.56
C PHE A 298 19.14 -34.19 -4.45
N ASP A 299 18.43 -34.41 -3.35
CA ASP A 299 17.21 -33.66 -3.07
C ASP A 299 17.54 -32.15 -2.94
N LEU A 300 16.91 -31.33 -3.79
CA LEU A 300 17.08 -29.88 -3.76
C LEU A 300 16.61 -29.31 -2.41
N PHE A 301 15.55 -29.89 -1.83
CA PHE A 301 14.99 -29.43 -0.57
C PHE A 301 16.02 -29.54 0.56
N ASP A 302 16.66 -30.70 0.71
CA ASP A 302 17.69 -30.93 1.72
C ASP A 302 18.87 -29.95 1.57
N LYS A 303 19.35 -29.72 0.35
CA LYS A 303 20.43 -28.76 0.09
C LYS A 303 20.03 -27.33 0.43
N VAL A 304 18.80 -26.92 0.10
CA VAL A 304 18.29 -25.58 0.44
C VAL A 304 18.16 -25.43 1.96
N MET A 305 17.65 -26.45 2.65
CA MET A 305 17.47 -26.44 4.10
C MET A 305 18.78 -26.47 4.89
N ALA A 306 19.85 -27.03 4.32
CA ALA A 306 21.22 -26.98 4.85
C ALA A 306 21.94 -25.64 4.56
N SER A 307 21.36 -24.74 3.77
CA SER A 307 21.97 -23.46 3.39
C SER A 307 21.46 -22.26 4.21
N VAL A 308 22.05 -21.09 3.96
CA VAL A 308 21.60 -19.77 4.47
C VAL A 308 20.18 -19.38 4.06
N SER A 309 19.55 -20.17 3.18
CA SER A 309 18.13 -20.05 2.84
C SER A 309 17.22 -20.43 4.01
N ASN A 310 17.69 -21.32 4.89
CA ASN A 310 17.01 -21.64 6.14
C ASN A 310 17.13 -20.46 7.14
N PRO A 311 16.00 -19.91 7.63
CA PRO A 311 16.02 -18.80 8.60
C PRO A 311 16.80 -19.10 9.89
N GLU A 312 16.86 -20.36 10.32
CA GLU A 312 17.60 -20.76 11.52
C GLU A 312 19.11 -20.68 11.29
N ILE A 313 19.60 -21.25 10.18
CA ILE A 313 21.02 -21.17 9.79
C ILE A 313 21.43 -19.71 9.60
N ARG A 314 20.61 -18.93 8.90
CA ARG A 314 20.87 -17.48 8.72
C ARG A 314 20.94 -16.73 10.05
N ARG A 315 20.13 -17.11 11.04
CA ARG A 315 20.18 -16.52 12.39
C ARG A 315 21.48 -16.92 13.08
N MET A 316 21.91 -18.18 12.99
CA MET A 316 23.18 -18.63 13.58
C MET A 316 24.37 -17.90 12.96
N GLU A 317 24.42 -17.76 11.64
CA GLU A 317 25.46 -16.99 10.95
C GLU A 317 25.48 -15.52 11.38
N LEU A 318 24.31 -14.89 11.50
CA LEU A 318 24.22 -13.52 11.98
C LEU A 318 24.80 -13.37 13.40
N MET A 319 24.50 -14.32 14.30
CA MET A 319 25.03 -14.30 15.66
C MET A 319 26.54 -14.54 15.68
N ALA A 320 27.05 -15.47 14.88
CA ALA A 320 28.48 -15.70 14.72
C ALA A 320 29.21 -14.46 14.18
N GLN A 321 28.62 -13.78 13.20
CA GLN A 321 29.14 -12.52 12.67
C GLN A 321 29.17 -11.42 13.75
N MET A 322 28.09 -11.27 14.53
CA MET A 322 28.03 -10.29 15.62
C MET A 322 29.09 -10.57 16.70
N ALA A 323 29.27 -11.83 17.08
CA ALA A 323 30.31 -12.23 18.03
C ALA A 323 31.73 -11.97 17.50
N GLY A 324 31.97 -12.22 16.21
CA GLY A 324 33.23 -11.90 15.55
C GLY A 324 33.53 -10.40 15.55
N ILE A 325 32.53 -9.57 15.24
CA ILE A 325 32.64 -8.10 15.29
C ILE A 325 32.93 -7.63 16.72
N GLU A 326 32.24 -8.18 17.71
CA GLU A 326 32.45 -7.83 19.13
C GLU A 326 33.87 -8.17 19.59
N ARG A 327 34.40 -9.33 19.20
CA ARG A 327 35.78 -9.73 19.54
C ARG A 327 36.81 -8.77 18.98
N VAL A 328 36.69 -8.41 17.70
CA VAL A 328 37.58 -7.44 17.05
C VAL A 328 37.48 -6.06 17.71
N ALA A 329 36.28 -5.65 18.10
CA ALA A 329 36.08 -4.38 18.81
C ALA A 329 36.79 -4.36 20.17
N LYS A 330 36.70 -5.45 20.94
CA LYS A 330 37.41 -5.59 22.22
C LYS A 330 38.93 -5.58 22.04
N GLU A 331 39.44 -6.31 21.05
CA GLU A 331 40.89 -6.36 20.72
C GLU A 331 41.46 -4.98 20.35
N ARG A 332 40.65 -4.11 19.73
CA ARG A 332 41.04 -2.74 19.34
C ARG A 332 40.79 -1.68 20.42
N GLY A 333 40.08 -2.02 21.50
CA GLY A 333 39.62 -1.06 22.49
C GLY A 333 38.49 -0.15 22.00
N ASP A 334 37.73 -0.57 20.98
CA ASP A 334 36.60 0.17 20.44
C ASP A 334 35.37 0.13 21.36
N ILE A 335 34.50 1.16 21.28
CA ILE A 335 33.28 1.27 22.08
C ILE A 335 32.09 0.63 21.35
N GLY A 336 31.48 -0.38 21.97
CA GLY A 336 30.21 -0.96 21.49
C GLY A 336 29.00 -0.11 21.87
N MET A 337 28.15 0.24 20.89
CA MET A 337 26.91 0.99 21.13
C MET A 337 25.70 0.30 20.47
N PHE A 338 24.55 0.32 21.17
CA PHE A 338 23.27 -0.07 20.60
C PHE A 338 22.34 1.14 20.48
N ILE A 339 22.12 1.60 19.25
CA ILE A 339 21.34 2.81 18.96
C ILE A 339 20.02 2.42 18.28
N THR A 340 18.89 2.82 18.88
CA THR A 340 17.57 2.68 18.27
C THR A 340 17.08 4.03 17.76
N MET A 341 16.93 4.15 16.44
CA MET A 341 16.35 5.33 15.80
C MET A 341 14.91 5.06 15.39
N THR A 342 13.99 5.91 15.84
CA THR A 342 12.56 5.80 15.51
C THR A 342 12.11 6.89 14.54
N CYS A 343 11.16 6.56 13.66
CA CYS A 343 10.54 7.56 12.80
C CYS A 343 9.73 8.59 13.62
N PRO A 344 9.68 9.86 13.21
CA PRO A 344 8.79 10.86 13.80
C PRO A 344 7.31 10.45 13.79
N SER A 345 6.51 11.01 14.71
CA SER A 345 5.08 10.68 14.88
C SER A 345 4.26 10.69 13.57
N LYS A 346 4.56 11.58 12.62
CA LYS A 346 3.84 11.66 11.34
C LYS A 346 3.91 10.40 10.47
N TYR A 347 4.91 9.54 10.67
CA TYR A 347 5.04 8.26 9.97
C TYR A 347 4.22 7.13 10.60
N HIS A 348 3.64 7.36 11.79
CA HIS A 348 2.90 6.35 12.54
C HIS A 348 1.39 6.54 12.35
N PRO A 349 0.70 5.56 11.74
CA PRO A 349 -0.74 5.63 11.47
C PRO A 349 -1.58 5.60 12.76
N THR A 350 -1.03 4.99 13.82
CA THR A 350 -1.67 4.89 15.14
C THR A 350 -0.78 5.47 16.23
N LYS A 351 -1.39 5.81 17.36
CA LYS A 351 -0.71 6.19 18.61
C LYS A 351 -1.28 5.37 19.75
N LEU A 352 -0.45 5.04 20.72
CA LEU A 352 -0.88 4.32 21.92
C LEU A 352 -1.46 5.31 22.94
N ARG A 353 -2.62 4.97 23.50
CA ARG A 353 -3.27 5.70 24.61
C ARG A 353 -3.54 4.73 25.74
N LYS A 354 -3.15 5.09 26.96
CA LYS A 354 -3.55 4.34 28.16
C LYS A 354 -5.04 4.57 28.43
N ARG A 355 -5.78 3.48 28.64
CA ARG A 355 -7.18 3.50 29.09
C ARG A 355 -7.30 2.53 30.27
N LYS A 356 -7.37 3.08 31.49
CA LYS A 356 -7.30 2.30 32.74
C LYS A 356 -6.03 1.42 32.76
N LYS A 357 -6.18 0.08 32.89
CA LYS A 357 -5.08 -0.90 32.90
C LYS A 357 -4.61 -1.30 31.49
N ASP A 358 -5.35 -0.95 30.44
CA ASP A 358 -5.05 -1.37 29.07
C ASP A 358 -4.40 -0.27 28.23
N VAL A 359 -3.59 -0.68 27.25
CA VAL A 359 -3.03 0.21 26.23
C VAL A 359 -3.76 -0.03 24.92
N ILE A 360 -4.41 1.01 24.39
CA ILE A 360 -5.17 0.94 23.14
C ILE A 360 -4.54 1.79 22.05
N ALA A 361 -4.53 1.28 20.83
CA ALA A 361 -4.16 2.00 19.63
C ALA A 361 -5.32 2.90 19.20
N VAL A 362 -5.01 4.17 19.00
CA VAL A 362 -5.94 5.21 18.55
C VAL A 362 -5.38 5.84 17.29
N LEU A 363 -6.25 6.35 16.42
CA LEU A 363 -5.85 7.08 15.21
C LEU A 363 -4.92 8.26 15.54
N ASN A 364 -3.87 8.40 14.72
CA ASN A 364 -2.98 9.53 14.79
C ASN A 364 -3.38 10.60 13.77
N SER A 365 -3.81 11.77 14.25
CA SER A 365 -4.16 12.92 13.39
C SER A 365 -2.98 13.44 12.59
N LYS A 366 -1.74 13.32 13.10
CA LYS A 366 -0.52 13.78 12.42
C LYS A 366 -0.18 12.98 11.15
N TRP A 367 -0.73 11.77 10.99
CA TRP A 367 -0.50 10.93 9.81
C TRP A 367 -1.56 11.14 8.71
N LYS A 368 -2.73 11.69 9.07
CA LYS A 368 -3.95 11.72 8.23
C LYS A 368 -3.72 12.28 6.82
N ASN A 369 -2.91 13.33 6.70
CA ASN A 369 -2.77 14.09 5.44
C ASN A 369 -1.65 13.58 4.52
N GLU A 370 -0.65 12.88 5.07
CA GLU A 370 0.54 12.45 4.30
C GLU A 370 0.50 10.97 3.93
N ALA A 371 -0.26 10.16 4.69
CA ALA A 371 -0.47 8.73 4.48
C ALA A 371 0.83 7.95 4.18
N TYR A 372 1.88 8.23 4.98
CA TYR A 372 3.18 7.60 4.81
C TYR A 372 3.10 6.08 4.94
N THR A 373 3.79 5.42 4.03
CA THR A 373 3.96 3.97 4.00
C THR A 373 5.20 3.54 4.81
N PRO A 374 5.30 2.26 5.22
CA PRO A 374 6.52 1.73 5.83
C PRO A 374 7.79 1.97 4.98
N LYS A 375 7.63 1.99 3.65
CA LYS A 375 8.71 2.28 2.70
C LYS A 375 9.19 3.73 2.79
N ASP A 376 8.28 4.69 3.01
CA ASP A 376 8.64 6.10 3.21
C ASP A 376 9.40 6.28 4.54
N GLY A 377 8.97 5.58 5.60
CA GLY A 377 9.68 5.55 6.87
C GLY A 377 11.09 4.97 6.73
N GLN A 378 11.24 3.85 6.00
CA GLN A 378 12.55 3.27 5.71
C GLN A 378 13.45 4.25 4.92
N GLN A 379 12.92 4.89 3.88
CA GLN A 379 13.68 5.88 3.10
C GLN A 379 14.12 7.08 3.95
N TYR A 380 13.26 7.55 4.85
CA TYR A 380 13.60 8.59 5.81
C TYR A 380 14.78 8.15 6.69
N LEU A 381 14.71 6.98 7.33
CA LEU A 381 15.78 6.49 8.20
C LEU A 381 17.10 6.28 7.44
N VAL A 382 17.04 5.76 6.21
CA VAL A 382 18.23 5.63 5.34
C VAL A 382 18.85 7.00 5.05
N LYS A 383 18.03 8.03 4.82
CA LYS A 383 18.51 9.41 4.60
C LYS A 383 19.13 10.00 5.87
N VAL A 384 18.52 9.80 7.03
CA VAL A 384 19.10 10.26 8.31
C VAL A 384 20.42 9.56 8.57
N TRP A 385 20.49 8.24 8.38
CA TRP A 385 21.72 7.48 8.53
C TRP A 385 22.81 7.92 7.55
N SER A 386 22.45 8.27 6.31
CA SER A 386 23.40 8.83 5.36
C SER A 386 24.03 10.13 5.86
N ARG A 387 23.27 10.98 6.53
CA ARG A 387 23.77 12.24 7.12
C ARG A 387 24.66 11.99 8.33
N ILE A 388 24.27 11.02 9.18
CA ILE A 388 25.09 10.59 10.33
C ILE A 388 26.46 10.10 9.85
N ARG A 389 26.50 9.26 8.80
CA ARG A 389 27.78 8.79 8.24
C ARG A 389 28.63 9.92 7.68
N SER A 390 28.03 10.91 7.03
CA SER A 390 28.77 12.10 6.59
C SER A 390 29.39 12.83 7.78
N ALA A 391 28.60 13.11 8.83
CA ALA A 391 29.09 13.77 10.03
C ALA A 391 30.19 12.97 10.75
N PHE A 392 30.09 11.63 10.79
CA PHE A 392 31.16 10.80 11.34
C PHE A 392 32.44 10.88 10.52
N ASN A 393 32.33 10.85 9.18
CA ASN A 393 33.48 11.02 8.31
C ASN A 393 34.15 12.40 8.51
N ASP A 394 33.35 13.46 8.65
CA ASP A 394 33.85 14.82 8.89
C ASP A 394 34.58 14.96 10.24
N ASN A 395 34.25 14.11 11.23
CA ASN A 395 34.89 14.05 12.54
C ASN A 395 35.94 12.93 12.67
N ASN A 396 36.33 12.26 11.57
CA ASN A 396 37.24 11.11 11.57
C ASN A 396 36.81 9.94 12.47
N ILE A 397 35.50 9.71 12.61
CA ILE A 397 34.94 8.59 13.38
C ILE A 397 34.64 7.42 12.44
N ASN A 398 35.33 6.30 12.65
CA ASN A 398 35.08 5.06 11.91
C ASN A 398 34.00 4.21 12.59
N VAL A 399 33.03 3.71 11.82
CA VAL A 399 31.92 2.90 12.35
C VAL A 399 31.79 1.61 11.56
N TYR A 400 31.69 0.49 12.27
CA TYR A 400 31.42 -0.83 11.70
C TYR A 400 30.40 -1.57 12.58
N GLY A 401 29.67 -2.52 11.98
CA GLY A 401 28.66 -3.29 12.70
C GLY A 401 27.50 -3.74 11.83
N VAL A 402 26.48 -4.29 12.50
CA VAL A 402 25.25 -4.79 11.88
C VAL A 402 24.17 -3.73 11.96
N ARG A 403 23.38 -3.60 10.89
CA ARG A 403 22.20 -2.72 10.85
C ARG A 403 20.95 -3.50 10.48
N GLY A 404 19.86 -3.22 11.18
CA GLY A 404 18.53 -3.73 10.88
C GLY A 404 17.52 -2.60 10.87
N CYS A 405 16.48 -2.73 10.05
CA CYS A 405 15.31 -1.86 10.11
C CYS A 405 14.11 -2.73 10.48
N ARG A 406 13.40 -2.37 11.55
CA ARG A 406 12.11 -2.96 11.90
C ARG A 406 11.03 -1.92 11.70
N THR A 407 10.01 -2.26 10.92
CA THR A 407 8.83 -1.42 10.72
C THR A 407 7.68 -2.02 11.53
N ALA A 408 7.27 -1.34 12.59
CA ALA A 408 6.02 -1.62 13.32
C ALA A 408 5.04 -0.47 13.02
N SER A 409 3.74 -0.78 12.90
CA SER A 409 2.70 0.18 12.46
C SER A 409 1.78 0.61 13.60
#